data_AF-A0A158AXK5-F1
#
_entry.id   AF-A0A158AXK5-F1
#
_cell.length_a   1.000
_cell.length_b   1.000
_cell.length_c   1.000
_cell.angle_alpha   90.00
_cell.angle_beta   90.00
_cell.angle_gamma   90.00
#
_symmetry.space_group_name_H-M   'P 1'
#
loop_
_entity.id
_entity.type
_entity.pdbx_description
1 polymer ?
#
loop_
_entity_poly.entity_id
_entity_poly.type
_entity_poly.pdbx_seq_one_letter_code
_entity_poly.pdbx_strand_id
1 'polypeptide(L)'
;MTTKPSERIVVFVTPAQKLAISKTADTLGISVSELMRRAVLNFNATSEQIKVAGLVDRLRAPKAPDPLNAALKSVAEKAAAREAREAAANATKRAAQARSVPPAHPAPDASETELEHDADQGDDASLTDGTRSGR
;
A
#
# COMPACT_ATOMS: atom_id res chain seq x y z
N MET A 1 -52.70 12.01 -29.24
CA MET A 1 -51.44 11.59 -28.60
C MET A 1 -50.40 11.37 -29.69
N THR A 2 -49.38 12.22 -29.78
CA THR A 2 -48.34 12.09 -30.81
C THR A 2 -47.29 11.11 -30.31
N THR A 3 -47.30 9.89 -30.85
CA THR A 3 -46.21 8.93 -30.64
C THR A 3 -44.99 9.46 -31.39
N LYS A 4 -43.87 9.67 -30.71
CA LYS A 4 -42.59 10.03 -31.36
C LYS A 4 -42.28 9.00 -32.46
N PRO A 5 -41.91 9.42 -33.68
CA PRO A 5 -41.45 8.49 -34.70
C PRO A 5 -40.21 7.75 -34.18
N SER A 6 -40.18 6.43 -34.38
CA SER A 6 -39.07 5.57 -33.94
C SER A 6 -38.30 5.09 -35.15
N GLU A 7 -37.02 5.47 -35.24
CA GLU A 7 -36.08 4.95 -36.25
C GLU A 7 -35.60 3.53 -35.88
N ARG A 8 -35.25 2.75 -36.90
CA ARG A 8 -34.77 1.37 -36.74
C ARG A 8 -33.35 1.25 -37.28
N ILE A 9 -32.44 0.75 -36.47
CA ILE A 9 -31.05 0.47 -36.86
C ILE A 9 -30.82 -1.03 -36.96
N VAL A 10 -29.99 -1.45 -37.91
CA VAL A 10 -29.54 -2.84 -38.05
C VAL A 10 -28.24 -3.01 -37.28
N VAL A 11 -28.17 -4.04 -36.43
CA VAL A 11 -26.98 -4.35 -35.64
C VAL A 11 -26.56 -5.78 -35.94
N PHE A 12 -25.29 -5.95 -36.31
CA PHE A 12 -24.71 -7.27 -36.50
C PHE A 12 -24.25 -7.82 -35.15
N VAL A 13 -24.72 -9.01 -34.82
CA VAL A 13 -24.37 -9.74 -33.60
C VAL A 13 -24.05 -11.18 -33.97
N THR A 14 -23.26 -11.84 -33.13
CA THR A 14 -23.01 -13.27 -33.30
C THR A 14 -24.27 -14.09 -32.98
N PRO A 15 -24.41 -15.33 -33.49
CA PRO A 15 -25.53 -16.19 -33.13
C PRO A 15 -25.66 -16.41 -31.61
N ALA A 16 -24.53 -16.54 -30.91
CA ALA A 16 -24.49 -16.68 -29.46
C ALA A 16 -25.03 -15.43 -28.74
N GLN A 17 -24.65 -14.23 -29.20
CA GLN A 17 -25.16 -12.97 -28.67
C GLN A 17 -26.66 -12.84 -28.90
N LYS A 18 -27.15 -13.17 -30.10
CA LYS A 18 -28.59 -13.15 -30.39
C LYS A 18 -29.37 -14.06 -29.43
N LEU A 19 -28.88 -15.28 -29.19
CA LEU A 19 -29.50 -16.22 -28.23
C LEU A 19 -29.50 -15.65 -26.81
N ALA A 20 -28.37 -15.11 -26.35
CA ALA A 20 -28.25 -14.53 -25.02
C ALA A 20 -29.20 -13.35 -24.82
N ILE A 21 -29.34 -12.47 -25.82
CA ILE A 21 -30.28 -11.33 -25.80
C ILE A 21 -31.72 -11.82 -25.71
N SER A 22 -32.11 -12.78 -26.55
CA SER A 22 -33.46 -13.36 -26.53
C SER A 22 -33.78 -13.99 -25.18
N LYS A 23 -32.90 -14.85 -24.65
CA LYS A 23 -33.10 -15.49 -23.35
C LYS A 23 -33.23 -14.47 -22.21
N THR A 24 -32.44 -13.39 -22.25
CA THR A 24 -32.51 -12.33 -21.24
C THR A 24 -33.84 -11.59 -21.30
N ALA A 25 -34.32 -11.28 -22.51
CA ALA A 25 -35.61 -10.63 -22.72
C ALA A 25 -36.76 -11.52 -22.23
N ASP A 26 -36.72 -12.82 -22.55
CA ASP A 26 -37.70 -13.81 -22.11
C ASP A 26 -37.74 -13.94 -20.58
N THR A 27 -36.57 -13.99 -19.94
CA THR A 27 -36.46 -14.06 -18.47
C THR A 27 -37.06 -12.84 -17.79
N LEU A 28 -36.95 -11.66 -18.42
CA LEU A 28 -37.50 -10.40 -17.93
C LEU A 28 -38.96 -10.17 -18.36
N GLY A 29 -39.52 -11.02 -19.23
CA GLY A 29 -40.86 -10.87 -19.77
C GLY A 29 -41.06 -9.61 -20.63
N ILE A 30 -40.01 -9.07 -21.23
CA ILE A 30 -40.06 -7.86 -22.08
C ILE A 30 -39.63 -8.16 -23.51
N SER A 31 -40.00 -7.29 -24.45
CA SER A 31 -39.51 -7.43 -25.82
C SER A 31 -38.01 -7.16 -25.93
N VAL A 32 -37.35 -7.79 -26.90
CA VAL A 32 -35.94 -7.52 -27.22
C VAL A 32 -35.72 -6.04 -27.53
N SER A 33 -36.63 -5.38 -28.25
CA SER A 33 -36.51 -3.95 -28.56
C SER A 33 -36.52 -3.08 -27.30
N GLU A 34 -37.31 -3.46 -26.29
CA GLU A 34 -37.36 -2.75 -25.01
C GLU A 34 -36.12 -3.04 -24.16
N LEU A 35 -35.64 -4.29 -24.13
CA LEU A 35 -34.37 -4.63 -23.50
C LEU A 35 -33.23 -3.80 -24.09
N MET A 36 -33.14 -3.71 -25.42
CA MET A 36 -32.13 -2.92 -26.11
C MET A 36 -32.28 -1.42 -25.83
N ARG A 37 -33.50 -0.89 -25.78
CA ARG A 37 -33.75 0.52 -25.42
C ARG A 37 -33.21 0.83 -24.01
N ARG A 38 -33.53 -0.01 -23.03
CA ARG A 38 -33.05 0.15 -21.64
C ARG A 38 -31.54 -0.01 -21.55
N ALA A 39 -30.98 -1.00 -22.23
CA ALA A 39 -29.55 -1.23 -22.27
C ALA A 39 -28.80 -0.03 -22.84
N VAL A 40 -29.29 0.60 -23.92
CA VAL A 40 -28.67 1.80 -24.52
C VAL A 40 -28.71 2.99 -23.55
N LEU A 41 -29.85 3.22 -22.90
CA LEU A 41 -29.97 4.30 -21.90
C LEU A 41 -29.05 4.07 -20.71
N ASN A 42 -28.98 2.83 -20.22
CA ASN A 42 -28.16 2.45 -19.07
C ASN A 42 -26.67 2.32 -19.42
N PHE A 43 -26.33 2.05 -20.68
CA PHE A 43 -24.94 1.93 -21.13
C PHE A 43 -24.17 3.22 -20.90
N ASN A 44 -24.78 4.39 -21.05
CA ASN A 44 -24.11 5.65 -20.73
C ASN A 44 -23.79 5.76 -19.23
N ALA A 45 -24.68 5.29 -18.36
CA ALA A 45 -24.45 5.31 -16.91
C ALA A 45 -23.40 4.26 -16.46
N THR A 46 -23.35 3.09 -17.11
CA THR A 46 -22.44 2.00 -16.73
C THR A 46 -21.10 2.04 -17.48
N SER A 47 -21.02 2.69 -18.63
CA SER A 47 -19.76 2.82 -19.40
C SER A 47 -18.69 3.58 -18.65
N GLU A 48 -19.07 4.61 -17.90
CA GLU A 48 -18.13 5.31 -17.03
C GLU A 48 -17.64 4.42 -15.89
N GLN A 49 -18.56 3.66 -15.27
CA GLN A 49 -18.21 2.72 -14.19
C GLN A 49 -17.28 1.60 -14.67
N ILE A 50 -17.51 1.04 -15.87
CA ILE A 50 -16.65 0.01 -16.46
C ILE A 50 -15.27 0.59 -16.84
N LYS A 51 -15.20 1.83 -17.33
CA LYS A 51 -13.92 2.53 -17.58
C LYS A 51 -13.14 2.75 -16.30
N VAL A 52 -13.81 3.19 -15.23
CA VAL A 52 -13.19 3.40 -13.92
C VAL A 52 -12.72 2.07 -13.34
N ALA A 53 -13.54 1.01 -13.38
CA ALA A 53 -13.15 -0.32 -12.92
C ALA A 53 -11.92 -0.84 -13.68
N GLY A 54 -11.90 -0.71 -15.01
CA GLY A 54 -10.75 -1.10 -15.82
C GLY A 54 -9.48 -0.28 -15.58
N LEU A 55 -9.60 0.98 -15.12
CA LEU A 55 -8.45 1.78 -14.68
C LEU A 55 -7.96 1.34 -13.29
N VAL A 56 -8.88 1.11 -12.36
CA VAL A 56 -8.56 0.59 -11.02
C VAL A 56 -7.88 -0.77 -11.14
N ASP A 57 -8.35 -1.66 -12.01
CA ASP A 57 -7.72 -2.96 -12.25
C ASP A 57 -6.30 -2.81 -12.80
N ARG A 58 -6.05 -1.85 -13.69
CA ARG A 58 -4.69 -1.55 -14.19
C ARG A 58 -3.79 -0.93 -13.14
N LEU A 59 -4.33 -0.10 -12.24
CA LEU A 59 -3.58 0.47 -11.12
C LEU A 59 -3.31 -0.56 -10.03
N ARG A 60 -4.22 -1.50 -9.85
CA ARG A 60 -4.11 -2.61 -8.88
C ARG A 60 -3.27 -3.76 -9.41
N ALA A 61 -3.06 -3.84 -10.73
CA ALA A 61 -2.13 -4.78 -11.34
C ALA A 61 -0.75 -4.61 -10.69
N PRO A 62 -0.05 -5.70 -10.31
CA PRO A 62 1.24 -5.62 -9.66
C PRO A 62 2.22 -4.84 -10.54
N LYS A 63 2.52 -3.61 -10.15
CA LYS A 63 3.50 -2.78 -10.85
C LYS A 63 4.86 -3.44 -10.65
N ALA A 64 5.51 -3.79 -11.76
CA ALA A 64 6.85 -4.36 -11.73
C ALA A 64 7.76 -3.49 -10.86
N PRO A 65 8.62 -4.08 -10.00
CA PRO A 65 9.47 -3.32 -9.11
C PRO A 65 10.35 -2.40 -9.94
N ASP A 66 10.30 -1.10 -9.62
CA ASP A 66 11.11 -0.08 -10.27
C ASP A 66 12.59 -0.50 -10.19
N PRO A 67 13.29 -0.69 -11.32
CA PRO A 67 14.68 -1.14 -11.35
C PRO A 67 15.59 -0.21 -10.54
N LEU A 68 15.26 1.09 -10.46
CA LEU A 68 16.00 2.04 -9.64
C LEU A 68 15.84 1.74 -8.15
N ASN A 69 14.62 1.46 -7.69
CA ASN A 69 14.35 1.14 -6.30
C ASN A 69 15.04 -0.17 -5.88
N ALA A 70 15.04 -1.18 -6.75
CA ALA A 70 15.78 -2.42 -6.52
C ALA A 70 17.30 -2.18 -6.42
N ALA A 71 17.85 -1.34 -7.30
CA ALA A 71 19.25 -0.96 -7.27
C ALA A 71 19.61 -0.20 -5.98
N LEU A 72 18.80 0.78 -5.57
CA LEU A 72 19.01 1.54 -4.34
C LEU A 72 18.99 0.65 -3.09
N LYS A 73 18.06 -0.30 -3.00
CA LYS A 73 18.02 -1.27 -1.89
C LYS A 73 19.28 -2.12 -1.84
N SER A 74 19.74 -2.64 -2.98
CA SER A 74 20.98 -3.43 -3.03
C SER A 74 22.21 -2.61 -2.60
N VAL A 75 22.26 -1.32 -2.97
CA VAL A 75 23.33 -0.42 -2.55
C VAL A 75 23.26 -0.15 -1.04
N ALA A 76 22.08 0.09 -0.49
CA ALA A 76 21.89 0.31 0.94
C ALA A 76 22.29 -0.92 1.76
N GLU A 77 21.89 -2.13 1.35
CA GLU A 77 22.29 -3.39 2.00
C GLU A 77 23.81 -3.60 1.97
N LYS A 78 24.46 -3.29 0.84
CA LYS A 78 25.93 -3.37 0.73
C LYS A 78 26.63 -2.35 1.62
N ALA A 79 26.09 -1.13 1.73
CA ALA A 79 26.63 -0.10 2.61
C ALA A 79 26.50 -0.51 4.09
N ALA A 80 25.34 -1.00 4.51
CA ALA A 80 25.12 -1.50 5.87
C ALA A 80 26.03 -2.68 6.22
N ALA A 81 26.22 -3.63 5.29
CA ALA A 81 27.13 -4.75 5.48
C ALA A 81 28.60 -4.31 5.63
N ARG A 82 28.99 -3.25 4.91
CA ARG A 82 30.34 -2.67 5.04
C ARG A 82 30.53 -1.98 6.38
N GLU A 83 29.56 -1.19 6.82
CA GLU A 83 29.58 -0.52 8.11
C GLU A 83 29.67 -1.54 9.26
N ALA A 84 28.88 -2.62 9.20
CA ALA A 84 28.93 -3.69 10.20
C ALA A 84 30.31 -4.38 10.26
N ARG A 85 30.98 -4.57 9.12
CA ARG A 85 32.34 -5.12 9.08
C ARG A 85 33.36 -4.17 9.68
N GLU A 86 33.25 -2.88 9.39
CA GLU A 86 34.14 -1.84 9.94
C GLU A 86 33.93 -1.72 11.47
N ALA A 87 32.69 -1.78 11.95
CA ALA A 87 32.36 -1.83 13.37
C ALA A 87 32.94 -3.07 14.06
N ALA A 88 32.82 -4.26 13.45
CA ALA A 88 33.39 -5.50 13.99
C ALA A 88 34.93 -5.49 14.04
N ALA A 89 35.58 -4.95 13.00
CA ALA A 89 37.02 -4.78 12.98
C ALA A 89 37.50 -3.80 14.07
N ASN A 90 36.79 -2.69 14.27
CA ASN A 90 37.08 -1.74 15.33
C ASN A 90 36.85 -2.33 16.72
N ALA A 91 35.80 -3.12 16.93
CA ALA A 91 35.55 -3.83 18.18
C ALA A 91 36.68 -4.82 18.50
N THR A 92 37.14 -5.57 17.50
CA THR A 92 38.26 -6.52 17.65
C THR A 92 39.57 -5.81 17.99
N LYS A 93 39.84 -4.67 17.35
CA LYS A 93 41.01 -3.84 17.64
C LYS A 93 40.97 -3.27 19.06
N ARG A 94 39.81 -2.79 19.51
CA ARG A 94 39.61 -2.31 20.89
C ARG A 94 39.77 -3.44 21.92
N ALA A 95 39.24 -4.63 21.64
CA ALA A 95 39.39 -5.80 22.50
C ALA A 95 40.86 -6.25 22.63
N ALA A 96 41.63 -6.21 21.53
CA ALA A 96 43.06 -6.49 21.56
C ALA A 96 43.86 -5.44 22.35
N GLN A 97 43.50 -4.16 22.23
CA GLN A 97 44.13 -3.08 23.02
C GLN A 97 43.81 -3.20 24.51
N ALA A 98 42.56 -3.55 24.87
CA ALA A 98 42.18 -3.80 26.26
C ALA A 98 42.94 -4.98 26.88
N ARG A 99 43.31 -6.00 26.09
CA ARG A 99 44.13 -7.14 26.54
C ARG A 99 45.63 -6.82 26.66
N SER A 100 46.10 -5.74 26.05
CA SER A 100 47.50 -5.27 26.19
C SER A 100 47.72 -4.36 27.40
N VAL A 101 46.67 -4.01 28.14
CA VAL A 101 46.78 -3.33 29.43
C VAL A 101 47.04 -4.41 30.49
N PRO A 102 48.15 -4.37 31.24
CA PRO A 102 48.42 -5.35 32.28
C PRO A 102 47.33 -5.29 33.36
N PRO A 103 46.94 -6.43 33.97
CA PRO A 103 46.02 -6.41 35.09
C PRO A 103 46.66 -5.64 36.25
N ALA A 104 46.11 -4.47 36.57
CA ALA A 104 46.37 -3.83 37.84
C ALA A 104 45.85 -4.78 38.94
N HIS A 105 46.76 -5.20 39.82
CA HIS A 105 46.47 -6.05 40.96
C HIS A 105 45.27 -5.54 41.77
N PRO A 106 44.39 -6.43 42.27
CA PRO A 106 43.38 -6.02 43.24
C PRO A 106 44.08 -5.88 44.60
N ALA A 107 44.05 -4.68 45.16
CA ALA A 107 44.28 -4.47 46.59
C ALA A 107 42.91 -4.26 47.26
N PRO A 108 42.62 -4.93 48.39
CA PRO A 108 41.37 -4.79 49.12
C PRO A 108 41.41 -3.63 50.13
N ASP A 109 40.24 -3.38 50.73
CA ASP A 109 39.91 -2.45 51.83
C ASP A 109 39.77 -0.96 51.46
N ALA A 110 38.78 -0.22 51.94
CA ALA A 110 37.59 -0.51 52.74
C ALA A 110 36.70 0.76 52.70
N SER A 111 35.39 0.58 52.91
CA SER A 111 34.46 1.57 53.49
C SER A 111 34.20 2.85 52.67
N GLU A 112 33.03 3.48 52.62
CA GLU A 112 31.78 3.39 53.34
C GLU A 112 30.75 4.23 52.54
N THR A 113 29.49 3.82 52.58
CA THR A 113 28.25 4.63 52.50
C THR A 113 28.25 5.95 51.71
N GLU A 114 27.38 6.04 50.71
CA GLU A 114 26.25 7.00 50.76
C GLU A 114 25.13 6.56 49.81
N LEU A 115 23.98 6.27 50.40
CA LEU A 115 22.69 6.16 49.75
C LEU A 115 22.14 7.58 49.64
N GLU A 116 22.02 8.11 48.43
CA GLU A 116 21.07 9.20 48.18
C GLU A 116 20.08 8.79 47.10
N HIS A 117 18.86 8.57 47.61
CA HIS A 117 17.61 8.60 46.90
C HIS A 117 17.41 10.05 46.44
N ASP A 118 17.27 10.27 45.14
CA ASP A 118 16.39 11.34 44.68
C ASP A 118 15.65 10.86 43.44
N ALA A 119 14.37 10.56 43.68
CA ALA A 119 13.37 10.37 42.65
C ALA A 119 12.96 11.78 42.21
N ASP A 120 13.52 12.28 41.10
CA ASP A 120 12.92 13.42 40.43
C ASP A 120 11.93 12.92 39.39
N GLN A 121 10.69 12.91 39.86
CA GLN A 121 9.48 12.73 39.13
C GLN A 121 9.07 14.08 38.53
N GLY A 122 9.13 14.19 37.20
CA GLY A 122 8.37 15.16 36.43
C GLY A 122 7.90 14.46 35.16
N ASP A 123 6.61 14.10 34.97
CA ASP A 123 5.48 15.00 34.71
C ASP A 123 5.86 16.03 33.63
N ASP A 124 5.14 16.26 32.53
CA ASP A 124 3.74 16.08 32.19
C ASP A 124 3.58 16.56 30.72
N ALA A 125 2.42 16.30 30.14
CA ALA A 125 1.82 16.88 28.94
C ALA A 125 2.26 16.27 27.59
N SER A 126 1.53 15.34 26.98
CA SER A 126 0.12 15.37 26.51
C SER A 126 -0.18 16.40 25.42
N LEU A 127 -0.80 15.87 24.34
CA LEU A 127 -1.78 16.52 23.44
C LEU A 127 -1.23 17.63 22.51
N THR A 128 -1.50 17.63 21.19
CA THR A 128 -2.80 17.41 20.55
C THR A 128 -2.68 16.84 19.14
N ASP A 129 -3.50 15.83 18.87
CA ASP A 129 -4.02 15.47 17.56
C ASP A 129 -4.85 16.63 16.99
N GLY A 130 -4.45 17.15 15.83
CA GLY A 130 -5.04 18.33 15.19
C GLY A 130 -5.91 17.93 14.01
N THR A 131 -7.15 17.54 14.29
CA THR A 131 -8.24 17.44 13.30
C THR A 131 -8.71 18.83 12.87
N ARG A 132 -8.69 19.10 11.55
CA ARG A 132 -9.51 20.13 10.88
C ARG A 132 -9.53 19.79 9.38
N SER A 133 -10.55 19.14 8.82
CA SER A 133 -11.92 19.61 8.55
C SER A 133 -11.99 20.88 7.68
N GLY A 134 -12.28 20.66 6.39
CA GLY A 134 -13.31 21.39 5.64
C GLY A 134 -12.97 22.76 5.06
N ARG A 135 -12.81 22.81 3.73
CA ARG A 135 -13.71 23.57 2.84
C ARG A 135 -13.62 23.07 1.41
#